data_AF-A0A849BGD4-F1
#
_entry.id   AF-A0A849BGD4-F1
#
_cell.length_a   1.000
_cell.length_b   1.000
_cell.length_c   1.000
_cell.angle_alpha   90.00
_cell.angle_beta   90.00
_cell.angle_gamma   90.00
#
_symmetry.space_group_name_H-M   'P 1'
#
loop_
_entity.id
_entity.type
_entity.pdbx_description
1 polymer ?
#
loop_
_entity_poly.entity_id
_entity_poly.type
_entity_poly.pdbx_seq_one_letter_code
_entity_poly.pdbx_strand_id
1 'polypeptide(L)' 'MKTTWVLVADEAIARILEGHKPGQELACIDELTDAGAHADAADLRRDAYGRRAG' A
#
# COMPACT_ATOMS: atom_id res chain seq x y z
N MET A 1 -25.25 9.00 1.08
CA MET A 1 -24.27 8.12 1.76
C MET A 1 -22.89 8.52 1.29
N LYS A 2 -21.89 8.52 2.17
CA LYS A 2 -20.51 8.87 1.80
C LYS A 2 -19.77 7.59 1.45
N THR A 3 -19.19 7.54 0.25
CA THR A 3 -18.34 6.41 -0.17
C THR A 3 -17.00 6.51 0.56
N THR A 4 -16.56 5.40 1.13
CA THR A 4 -15.24 5.28 1.75
C THR A 4 -14.30 4.61 0.76
N TRP A 5 -13.13 5.21 0.57
CA TRP A 5 -12.11 4.72 -0.34
C TRP A 5 -10.90 4.32 0.50
N VAL A 6 -10.32 3.16 0.21
CA VAL A 6 -9.12 2.64 0.86
C VAL A 6 -8.02 2.56 -0.20
N LEU A 7 -6.89 3.19 0.09
CA LEU A 7 -5.69 3.07 -0.73
C LEU A 7 -4.72 2.11 -0.04
N VAL A 8 -4.31 1.05 -0.75
CA VAL A 8 -3.23 0.16 -0.32
C VAL A 8 -2.09 0.33 -1.30
N ALA A 9 -0.97 0.85 -0.82
CA ALA A 9 0.23 1.08 -1.63
C ALA A 9 1.39 0.23 -1.11
N ASP A 10 2.11 -0.36 -2.05
CA ASP A 10 3.34 -1.14 -1.87
C ASP A 10 4.37 -0.70 -2.93
N GLU A 11 5.57 -1.29 -2.92
CA GLU A 11 6.58 -1.08 -3.95
C GLU A 11 5.99 -1.32 -5.35
N ALA A 12 6.18 -0.34 -6.24
CA ALA A 12 5.72 -0.35 -7.63
C ALA A 12 4.20 -0.47 -7.88
N ILE A 13 3.36 -0.64 -6.85
CA ILE A 13 1.92 -0.89 -7.01
C ILE A 13 1.09 -0.12 -5.97
N ALA A 14 0.02 0.54 -6.43
CA ALA A 14 -1.01 1.09 -5.56
C ALA A 14 -2.40 0.66 -6.02
N ARG A 15 -3.21 0.14 -5.10
CA ARG A 15 -4.60 -0.31 -5.35
C ARG A 15 -5.59 0.60 -4.66
N ILE A 16 -6.59 1.05 -5.41
CA ILE A 16 -7.72 1.82 -4.91
C ILE A 16 -8.89 0.85 -4.73
N LEU A 17 -9.37 0.77 -3.49
CA LEU A 17 -10.43 -0.13 -3.06
C LEU A 17 -11.65 0.68 -2.63
N GLU A 18 -12.84 0.28 -3.08
CA GLU A 18 -14.11 0.83 -2.60
C GLU A 18 -14.58 0.04 -1.38
N GLY A 19 -14.86 0.78 -0.29
CA GLY A 19 -15.46 0.25 0.91
C GLY A 19 -16.97 0.20 0.83
N HIS A 20 -17.56 -0.99 1.00
CA HIS A 20 -18.98 -1.17 1.20
C HIS A 20 -19.34 -1.22 2.70
N LYS A 21 -20.53 -1.70 3.06
CA LYS A 21 -20.99 -1.75 4.46
C LYS A 21 -20.00 -2.57 5.33
N PRO A 22 -19.90 -2.29 6.65
CA PRO A 22 -19.05 -3.07 7.54
C PRO A 22 -19.29 -4.58 7.40
N GLY A 23 -18.23 -5.35 7.19
CA GLY A 23 -18.29 -6.80 6.98
C GLY A 23 -18.45 -7.25 5.53
N GLN A 24 -18.57 -6.32 4.56
CA GLN A 24 -18.43 -6.64 3.14
C GLN A 24 -16.97 -6.56 2.68
N GLU A 25 -16.66 -7.36 1.67
CA GLU A 25 -15.36 -7.36 1.01
C GLU A 25 -15.12 -6.02 0.28
N LEU A 26 -13.86 -5.60 0.24
CA LEU A 26 -13.45 -4.40 -0.49
C LEU A 26 -13.34 -4.71 -1.98
N ALA A 27 -13.94 -3.88 -2.82
CA ALA A 27 -13.84 -4.04 -4.27
C ALA A 27 -12.63 -3.25 -4.80
N CYS A 28 -11.70 -3.93 -5.48
CA CYS A 28 -10.63 -3.23 -6.20
C CYS A 28 -11.22 -2.61 -7.48
N ILE A 29 -11.09 -1.29 -7.59
CA ILE A 29 -11.70 -0.53 -8.69
C ILE A 29 -10.67 0.18 -9.55
N ASP A 30 -9.44 0.35 -9.06
CA ASP A 30 -8.32 0.82 -9.87
C ASP A 30 -6.99 0.30 -9.32
N GLU A 31 -6.02 0.12 -10.22
CA GLU A 31 -4.66 -0.28 -9.91
C GLU A 31 -3.68 0.58 -10.70
N LEU A 32 -2.78 1.22 -9.96
CA LEU A 32 -1.69 2.04 -10.49
C LEU A 32 -0.41 1.22 -10.35
N THR A 33 0.30 1.03 -11.46
CA THR A 33 1.60 0.35 -11.49
C THR A 33 2.67 1.29 -12.01
N ASP A 34 3.83 1.31 -11.37
CA ASP A 34 5.03 1.96 -11.89
C ASP A 34 6.18 0.97 -11.88
N ALA A 35 6.47 0.40 -13.06
CA ALA A 35 7.54 -0.58 -13.25
C ALA A 35 8.95 -0.02 -12.94
N GLY A 36 9.11 1.30 -12.87
CA GLY A 36 10.34 1.97 -12.47
C GLY A 36 10.42 2.29 -10.97
N ALA A 37 9.30 2.18 -10.23
CA ALA A 37 9.24 2.47 -8.80
C ALA A 37 9.65 1.27 -7.95
N HIS A 38 10.79 0.68 -8.32
CA HIS A 38 11.51 -0.22 -7.42
C HIS A 38 12.28 0.63 -6.41
N ALA A 39 12.00 0.41 -5.13
CA ALA A 39 12.83 0.99 -4.09
C ALA A 39 14.12 0.15 -4.04
N ASP A 40 15.23 0.67 -4.58
CA ASP A 40 16.52 0.01 -4.36
C ASP A 40 16.78 0.00 -2.84
N ALA A 41 17.38 -1.06 -2.32
CA ALA A 41 17.75 -1.16 -0.91
C ALA A 41 18.68 -0.01 -0.46
N ALA A 42 19.30 0.69 -1.41
CA ALA A 42 20.03 1.94 -1.19
C ALA A 42 19.12 3.15 -0.85
N ASP A 43 17.89 3.18 -1.36
CA ASP A 43 16.93 4.28 -1.18
C ASP A 43 16.08 4.13 0.10
N LEU A 44 15.97 2.91 0.62
CA LEU A 44 15.27 2.62 1.87
C LEU A 44 16.08 3.11 3.07
N ARG A 45 15.49 3.98 3.90
CA ARG A 45 16.08 4.38 5.19
C ARG A 45 16.27 3.12 6.04
N ARG A 46 17.52 2.81 6.41
CA ARG A 46 17.88 1.68 7.28
C ARG A 46 17.50 1.91 8.76
N ASP A 47 16.31 2.42 9.02
CA ASP A 47 15.84 2.74 10.38
C ASP A 47 15.41 1.51 11.19
N ALA A 48 15.16 0.37 10.53
CA ALA A 48 14.88 -0.92 11.16
C ALA A 48 16.13 -1.82 11.39
N TYR A 49 17.31 -1.42 10.92
CA TYR A 49 18.54 -2.20 11.09
C TYR A 49 19.08 -2.03 12.52
N GLY A 50 19.13 -3.12 13.31
CA GLY A 50 19.74 -3.12 14.65
C GLY A 50 18.77 -3.17 15.84
N ARG A 51 17.45 -3.13 15.65
CA ARG A 51 16.47 -3.27 16.75
C ARG A 51 16.23 -4.73 17.19
N ARG A 52 17.30 -5.54 17.21
CA ARG A 52 17.32 -6.89 17.81
C ARG A 52 18.53 -7.05 18.74
N ALA A 53 18.90 -5.99 19.45
CA ALA A 53 19.84 -6.06 20.57
C ALA A 53 19.35 -5.10 21.68
N GLY A 54 18.89 -5.69 22.78
CA GLY A 54 18.30 -5.02 23.95
C GLY A 54 17.24 -5.88 24.58
#